data_AF-A0A0G0WYY3-F1
#
_entry.id   AF-A0A0G0WYY3-F1
#
_cell.length_a   1.000
_cell.length_b   1.000
_cell.length_c   1.000
_cell.angle_alpha   90.00
_cell.angle_beta   90.00
_cell.angle_gamma   90.00
#
_symmetry.space_group_name_H-M   'P 1'
#
loop_
_entity.id
_entity.type
_entity.pdbx_description
1 polymer ?
#
loop_
_entity_poly.entity_id
_entity_poly.type
_entity_poly.pdbx_seq_one_letter_code
_entity_poly.pdbx_strand_id
1 'polypeptide(L)'
;MLPYIARNQAGGYIVKFMALDKTQKGKISLENFGKEINALFVVPYVQADKASDYSYFFSWAASIRRDQGDEAEIEKLLLIIDGLKKKIAEILAQNGQSAGQCAITSNLFLGMENNAEVMCLQRFLKLQGPDVYPEGLVTSNFRSLTRQAVIRFQQKYISEILTPAGLSAGTGFVGERTRAKISQLW
;
A
#
# COMPACT_ATOMS: atom_id res chain seq x y z
N MET A 1 39.37 34.19 11.48
CA MET A 1 38.50 33.01 11.68
C MET A 1 37.84 33.12 13.05
N LEU A 2 36.58 32.70 13.17
CA LEU A 2 35.78 32.83 14.38
C LEU A 2 35.48 31.45 14.99
N PRO A 3 35.84 31.16 16.25
CA PRO A 3 35.51 29.89 16.87
C PRO A 3 34.01 29.80 17.20
N TYR A 4 33.47 28.60 17.03
CA TYR A 4 32.14 28.25 17.53
C TYR A 4 32.14 26.82 18.08
N ILE A 5 31.23 26.57 19.01
CA ILE A 5 31.06 25.27 19.66
C ILE A 5 29.65 24.76 19.35
N ALA A 6 29.56 23.57 18.78
CA ALA A 6 28.30 22.86 18.63
C ALA A 6 28.18 21.78 19.71
N ARG A 7 27.03 21.72 20.38
CA ARG A 7 26.71 20.67 21.34
C ARG A 7 25.76 19.66 20.71
N ASN A 8 26.13 18.39 20.78
CA ASN A 8 25.28 17.30 20.32
C ASN A 8 24.21 16.93 21.37
N GLN A 9 23.19 16.18 20.97
CA GLN A 9 22.14 15.71 21.88
C GLN A 9 22.67 14.83 23.03
N ALA A 10 23.74 14.07 22.79
CA ALA A 10 24.40 13.22 23.79
C ALA A 10 25.26 14.01 24.79
N GLY A 11 25.33 15.35 24.68
CA GLY A 11 26.10 16.22 25.57
C GLY A 11 27.58 16.43 25.19
N GLY A 12 28.04 15.82 24.10
CA GLY A 12 29.37 16.06 23.53
C GLY A 12 29.49 17.42 22.84
N TYR A 13 30.69 17.99 22.87
CA TYR A 13 31.01 19.29 22.28
C TYR A 13 31.99 19.13 21.11
N ILE A 14 31.73 19.86 20.04
CA ILE A 14 32.61 19.94 18.88
C ILE A 14 32.99 21.40 18.67
N VAL A 15 34.29 21.67 18.69
CA VAL A 15 34.85 23.00 18.39
C VAL A 15 35.18 23.07 16.91
N LYS A 16 34.69 24.12 16.25
CA LYS A 16 34.95 24.40 14.83
C LYS A 16 35.22 25.89 14.62
N PHE A 17 35.74 26.22 13.44
CA PHE A 17 36.10 27.59 13.08
C PHE A 17 35.35 28.01 11.82
N MET A 18 34.74 29.19 11.88
CA MET A 18 34.12 29.88 10.75
C MET A 18 35.18 30.74 10.06
N ALA A 19 35.36 30.55 8.76
CA ALA A 19 36.16 31.47 7.95
C ALA A 19 35.44 32.81 7.84
N LEU A 20 36.21 33.90 7.99
CA LEU A 20 35.71 35.26 7.80
C LEU A 20 36.32 35.83 6.53
N ASP A 21 35.54 36.58 5.77
CA ASP A 21 36.01 37.30 4.60
C ASP A 21 36.79 38.57 4.95
N LYS A 22 37.27 39.28 3.93
CA LYS A 22 38.03 40.54 4.09
C LYS A 22 37.22 41.65 4.80
N THR A 23 35.89 41.51 4.87
CA THR A 23 34.98 42.44 5.56
C THR A 23 34.55 41.93 6.94
N GLN A 24 35.21 40.90 7.47
CA GLN A 24 34.91 40.26 8.76
C GLN A 24 33.51 39.61 8.82
N LYS A 25 32.96 39.20 7.67
CA LYS A 25 31.69 38.47 7.61
C LYS A 25 31.95 36.99 7.40
N GLY A 26 31.12 36.14 8.01
CA GLY A 26 31.19 34.69 7.86
C GLY A 26 29.81 34.06 7.91
N LYS A 27 29.71 32.86 7.33
CA LYS A 27 28.49 32.05 7.33
C LYS A 27 28.85 30.59 7.59
N ILE A 28 28.03 29.93 8.39
CA ILE A 28 28.06 28.48 8.57
C ILE A 28 26.66 27.91 8.34
N SER A 29 26.61 26.66 7.91
CA SER A 29 25.39 25.86 7.88
C SER A 29 25.55 24.73 8.90
N LEU A 30 24.54 24.56 9.77
CA LEU A 30 24.48 23.44 10.71
C LEU A 30 23.38 22.50 10.25
N GLU A 31 23.78 21.34 9.76
CA GLU A 31 22.86 20.27 9.39
C GLU A 31 22.28 19.62 10.65
N ASN A 32 21.07 19.06 10.52
CA ASN A 32 20.39 18.31 11.58
C ASN A 32 20.23 19.06 12.92
N PHE A 33 20.19 20.40 12.91
CA PHE A 33 19.93 21.19 14.11
C PHE A 33 18.53 20.88 14.64
N GLY A 34 18.44 20.48 15.91
CA GLY A 34 17.26 19.92 16.56
C GLY A 34 17.22 18.39 16.62
N LYS A 35 17.89 17.68 15.69
CA LYS A 35 18.00 16.21 15.71
C LYS A 35 19.31 15.73 16.33
N GLU A 36 20.44 16.26 15.85
CA GLU A 36 21.78 15.83 16.28
C GLU A 36 22.48 16.90 17.11
N ILE A 37 22.29 18.18 16.76
CA ILE A 37 22.85 19.34 17.45
C ILE A 37 21.71 20.08 18.15
N ASN A 38 21.87 20.44 19.42
CA ASN A 38 20.83 21.16 20.17
C ASN A 38 21.24 22.57 20.61
N ALA A 39 22.52 22.91 20.56
CA ALA A 39 22.99 24.24 20.88
C ALA A 39 24.20 24.63 20.02
N LEU A 40 24.26 25.92 19.70
CA LEU A 40 25.39 26.57 19.06
C LEU A 40 25.85 27.72 19.97
N PHE A 41 27.13 27.73 20.31
CA PHE A 41 27.78 28.81 21.02
C PHE A 41 28.76 29.49 20.07
N VAL A 42 28.57 30.79 19.83
CA VAL A 42 29.48 31.61 19.04
C VAL A 42 30.24 32.50 20.00
N VAL A 43 31.57 32.48 19.95
CA VAL A 43 32.42 33.26 20.87
C VAL A 43 33.13 34.34 20.05
N PRO A 44 32.48 35.51 19.84
CA PRO A 44 33.13 36.63 19.19
C PRO A 44 34.30 37.12 20.05
N TYR A 45 35.43 37.41 19.42
CA TYR A 45 36.54 38.09 20.06
C TYR A 45 37.00 39.24 19.19
N VAL A 46 37.50 40.29 19.83
CA VAL A 46 38.10 41.44 19.18
C VAL A 46 39.56 41.51 19.63
N GLN A 47 40.47 41.57 18.67
CA GLN A 47 41.89 41.81 18.93
C GLN A 47 42.22 43.21 18.40
N ALA A 48 42.61 44.11 19.30
CA ALA A 48 43.03 45.46 18.97
C ALA A 48 44.45 45.69 19.48
N ASP A 49 45.33 46.24 18.64
CA ASP A 49 46.74 46.45 18.98
C ASP A 49 46.98 47.60 19.97
N LYS A 50 45.96 48.44 20.20
CA LYS A 50 45.97 49.53 21.18
C LYS A 50 44.62 49.63 21.88
N ALA A 51 44.63 49.99 23.16
CA ALA A 51 43.42 50.46 23.83
C ALA A 51 42.88 51.67 23.05
N SER A 52 41.67 51.54 22.52
CA SER A 52 41.02 52.58 21.73
C SER A 52 39.60 52.76 22.25
N ASP A 53 39.07 53.99 22.20
CA ASP A 53 37.71 54.31 22.61
C ASP A 53 36.64 53.82 21.62
N TYR A 54 37.01 52.96 20.66
CA TYR A 54 36.08 52.43 19.67
C TYR A 54 35.20 51.34 20.28
N SER A 55 33.90 51.48 20.07
CA SER A 55 32.93 50.41 20.34
C SER A 55 32.89 49.45 19.14
N TYR A 56 33.12 48.16 19.41
CA TYR A 56 33.02 47.10 18.40
C TYR A 56 31.67 46.42 18.52
N PHE A 57 30.88 46.47 17.45
CA PHE A 57 29.59 45.81 17.38
C PHE A 57 29.69 44.50 16.60
N PHE A 58 29.09 43.44 17.13
CA PHE A 58 28.86 42.21 16.39
C PHE A 58 27.34 42.04 16.18
N SER A 59 26.98 41.48 15.03
CA SER A 59 25.59 41.10 14.73
C SER A 59 25.58 39.69 14.18
N TRP A 60 24.49 38.98 14.42
CA TRP A 60 24.28 37.65 13.89
C TRP A 60 22.84 37.52 13.41
N ALA A 61 22.64 36.67 12.41
CA ALA A 61 21.33 36.29 11.91
C ALA A 61 21.31 34.77 11.73
N ALA A 62 20.21 34.14 12.10
CA ALA A 62 19.98 32.73 11.89
C ALA A 62 18.71 32.54 11.07
N SER A 63 18.74 31.58 10.15
CA SER A 63 17.57 31.17 9.38
C SER A 63 17.54 29.65 9.25
N ILE A 64 16.33 29.10 9.19
CA ILE A 64 16.11 27.68 8.96
C ILE A 64 15.99 27.48 7.46
N ARG A 65 16.84 26.62 6.90
CA ARG A 65 16.69 26.10 5.54
C ARG A 65 16.09 24.70 5.65
N ARG A 66 14.88 24.50 5.14
CA ARG A 66 14.40 23.15 4.84
C ARG A 66 15.08 22.75 3.53
N ASP A 67 15.82 21.66 3.53
CA ASP A 67 16.34 21.14 2.27
C ASP A 67 15.17 20.68 1.41
N GLN A 68 15.18 21.04 0.13
CA GLN A 68 14.24 20.55 -0.89
C GLN A 68 14.47 19.06 -1.21
N GLY A 69 15.34 18.37 -0.47
CA GLY A 69 15.65 16.94 -0.66
C GLY A 69 14.44 16.04 -0.50
N ASP A 70 13.40 16.49 0.21
CA ASP A 70 12.15 15.75 0.32
C ASP A 70 11.34 15.78 -0.99
N GLU A 71 11.43 16.82 -1.83
CA GLU A 71 10.63 16.90 -3.07
C GLU A 71 11.07 15.87 -4.12
N ALA A 72 12.38 15.67 -4.29
CA ALA A 72 12.91 14.66 -5.20
C ALA A 72 12.66 13.22 -4.71
N GLU A 73 12.71 13.00 -3.39
CA GLU A 73 12.36 11.72 -2.77
C GLU A 73 10.85 11.44 -2.93
N ILE A 74 10.00 12.47 -2.73
CA ILE A 74 8.55 12.39 -2.93
C ILE A 74 8.23 12.06 -4.40
N GLU A 75 8.87 12.72 -5.37
CA GLU A 75 8.66 12.46 -6.79
C GLU A 75 9.04 11.01 -7.15
N LYS A 76 10.17 10.53 -6.64
CA LYS A 76 10.60 9.13 -6.80
C LYS A 76 9.61 8.16 -6.18
N LEU A 77 9.09 8.44 -4.99
CA LEU A 77 8.10 7.59 -4.32
C LEU A 77 6.76 7.58 -5.07
N LEU A 78 6.35 8.71 -5.66
CA LEU A 78 5.16 8.79 -6.50
C LEU A 78 5.29 7.93 -7.76
N LEU A 79 6.44 7.94 -8.43
CA LEU A 79 6.73 7.05 -9.57
C LEU A 79 6.66 5.57 -9.18
N ILE A 80 7.20 5.21 -8.01
CA ILE A 80 7.12 3.84 -7.49
C ILE A 80 5.66 3.44 -7.23
N ILE A 81 4.87 4.31 -6.58
CA ILE A 81 3.46 4.05 -6.29
C ILE A 81 2.66 3.84 -7.59
N ASP A 82 2.90 4.66 -8.61
CA ASP A 82 2.23 4.53 -9.91
C ASP A 82 2.55 3.19 -10.60
N GLY A 83 3.83 2.80 -10.62
CA GLY A 83 4.26 1.51 -11.14
C GLY A 83 3.66 0.32 -10.38
N LEU A 84 3.57 0.41 -9.05
CA LEU A 84 2.95 -0.62 -8.22
C LEU A 84 1.44 -0.70 -8.47
N LYS A 85 0.75 0.43 -8.60
CA LYS A 85 -0.68 0.47 -8.97
C LYS A 85 -0.93 -0.20 -10.33
N LYS A 86 -0.08 0.09 -11.32
CA LYS A 86 -0.17 -0.55 -12.64
C LYS A 86 0.05 -2.06 -12.57
N LYS A 87 1.05 -2.53 -11.82
CA LYS A 87 1.28 -3.96 -11.57
C LYS A 87 0.10 -4.63 -10.86
N ILE A 88 -0.51 -3.96 -9.89
CA ILE A 88 -1.72 -4.46 -9.22
C ILE A 88 -2.87 -4.56 -10.23
N ALA A 89 -3.08 -3.55 -11.07
CA ALA A 89 -4.10 -3.59 -12.12
C ALA A 89 -3.85 -4.72 -13.14
N GLU A 90 -2.59 -4.96 -13.52
CA GLU A 90 -2.19 -6.08 -14.37
C GLU A 90 -2.42 -7.44 -13.69
N ILE A 91 -2.07 -7.58 -12.40
CA ILE A 91 -2.33 -8.81 -11.63
C ILE A 91 -3.83 -9.03 -11.44
N LEU A 92 -4.62 -7.97 -11.23
CA LEU A 92 -6.08 -8.06 -11.15
C LEU A 92 -6.68 -8.39 -12.52
N ALA A 93 -6.13 -7.88 -13.62
CA ALA A 93 -6.51 -8.27 -14.97
C ALA A 93 -6.11 -9.72 -15.26
N GLN A 94 -4.96 -10.20 -14.80
CA GLN A 94 -4.52 -11.59 -14.97
C GLN A 94 -5.25 -12.58 -14.04
N ASN A 95 -5.66 -12.15 -12.83
CA ASN A 95 -6.50 -12.93 -11.92
C ASN A 95 -8.01 -12.74 -12.20
N GLY A 96 -8.39 -11.79 -13.05
CA GLY A 96 -9.76 -11.46 -13.48
C GLY A 96 -10.06 -11.77 -14.95
N GLN A 97 -9.06 -12.17 -15.74
CA GLN A 97 -9.18 -12.67 -17.11
C GLN A 97 -8.33 -13.95 -17.17
N SER A 98 -8.90 -15.12 -16.88
CA SER A 98 -9.84 -15.79 -17.78
C SER A 98 -10.98 -16.50 -17.03
N ALA A 99 -12.00 -15.75 -16.63
CA ALA A 99 -13.34 -16.30 -16.47
C ALA A 99 -14.07 -16.13 -17.81
N GLY A 100 -13.56 -16.79 -18.87
CA GLY A 100 -14.41 -17.00 -20.04
C GLY A 100 -15.71 -17.60 -19.53
N GLN A 101 -16.83 -16.94 -19.81
CA GLN A 101 -18.17 -17.50 -19.62
C GLN A 101 -18.13 -18.92 -20.14
N CYS A 102 -18.05 -19.87 -19.21
CA CYS A 102 -18.04 -21.26 -19.59
C CYS A 102 -19.42 -21.80 -19.36
N ALA A 103 -19.99 -22.27 -20.46
CA ALA A 103 -21.30 -22.86 -20.47
C ALA A 103 -21.27 -24.16 -19.65
N ILE A 104 -22.13 -24.23 -18.66
CA ILE A 104 -22.49 -25.49 -18.02
C ILE A 104 -23.67 -26.02 -18.84
N THR A 105 -23.49 -27.14 -19.52
CA THR A 105 -24.52 -27.76 -20.38
C THR A 105 -25.03 -29.05 -19.76
N SER A 106 -24.20 -29.71 -18.95
CA SER A 106 -24.49 -31.01 -18.35
C SER A 106 -25.00 -30.87 -16.90
N ASN A 107 -25.78 -31.85 -16.44
CA ASN A 107 -26.11 -31.96 -15.03
C ASN A 107 -24.84 -32.24 -14.21
N LEU A 108 -24.56 -31.45 -13.17
CA LEU A 108 -23.42 -31.67 -12.28
C LEU A 108 -23.87 -32.14 -10.91
N PHE A 109 -23.13 -33.10 -10.34
CA PHE A 109 -23.48 -33.76 -9.09
C PHE A 109 -22.25 -34.21 -8.30
N LEU A 110 -22.47 -34.53 -7.02
CA LEU A 110 -21.43 -35.00 -6.10
C LEU A 110 -20.75 -36.26 -6.64
N GLY A 111 -19.41 -36.27 -6.62
CA GLY A 111 -18.58 -37.39 -7.07
C GLY A 111 -18.00 -37.23 -8.46
N MET A 112 -18.37 -36.19 -9.22
CA MET A 112 -17.69 -35.88 -10.48
C MET A 112 -16.25 -35.42 -10.23
N GLU A 113 -15.30 -36.01 -10.95
CA GLU A 113 -13.87 -35.71 -10.81
C GLU A 113 -13.27 -35.26 -12.15
N ASN A 114 -12.23 -34.44 -12.08
CA ASN A 114 -11.48 -33.92 -13.24
C ASN A 114 -12.36 -33.37 -14.37
N ASN A 115 -13.44 -32.66 -14.02
CA ASN A 115 -14.42 -32.19 -14.98
C ASN A 115 -14.33 -30.67 -15.19
N ALA A 116 -14.28 -30.25 -16.46
CA ALA A 116 -14.15 -28.84 -16.84
C ALA A 116 -15.38 -28.00 -16.47
N GLU A 117 -16.59 -28.53 -16.58
CA GLU A 117 -17.82 -27.83 -16.17
C GLU A 117 -17.90 -27.69 -14.64
N VAL A 118 -17.33 -28.62 -13.87
CA VAL A 118 -17.18 -28.48 -12.42
C VAL A 118 -16.19 -27.37 -12.07
N MET A 119 -15.07 -27.29 -12.79
CA MET A 119 -14.13 -26.17 -12.64
C MET A 119 -14.82 -24.83 -12.89
N CYS A 120 -15.68 -24.78 -13.90
CA CYS A 120 -16.52 -23.64 -14.24
C CYS A 120 -17.50 -23.28 -13.13
N LEU A 121 -18.27 -24.25 -12.66
CA LEU A 121 -19.15 -24.08 -11.51
C LEU A 121 -18.40 -23.52 -10.29
N GLN A 122 -17.21 -24.04 -9.97
CA GLN A 122 -16.43 -23.57 -8.82
C GLN A 122 -15.95 -22.12 -8.99
N ARG A 123 -15.57 -21.73 -10.21
CA ARG A 123 -15.25 -20.33 -10.53
C ARG A 123 -16.46 -19.43 -10.36
N PHE A 124 -17.63 -19.83 -10.88
CA PHE A 124 -18.89 -19.10 -10.69
C PHE A 124 -19.19 -18.89 -9.20
N LEU A 125 -19.19 -19.98 -8.43
CA LEU A 125 -19.56 -19.97 -7.02
C LEU A 125 -18.61 -19.08 -6.21
N LYS A 126 -17.34 -19.02 -6.58
CA LYS A 126 -16.35 -18.13 -5.95
C LYS A 126 -16.71 -16.65 -6.18
N LEU A 127 -17.19 -16.30 -7.38
CA LEU A 127 -17.65 -14.93 -7.70
C LEU A 127 -18.91 -14.53 -6.93
N GLN A 128 -19.71 -15.49 -6.47
CA GLN A 128 -20.90 -15.21 -5.65
C GLN A 128 -20.58 -14.76 -4.21
N GLY A 129 -19.30 -14.78 -3.83
CA GLY A 129 -18.81 -14.28 -2.56
C GLY A 129 -18.71 -15.35 -1.45
N PRO A 130 -18.11 -14.98 -0.30
CA PRO A 130 -17.84 -15.90 0.79
C PRO A 130 -19.12 -16.45 1.45
N ASP A 131 -20.25 -15.76 1.36
CA ASP A 131 -21.54 -16.26 1.87
C ASP A 131 -22.02 -17.52 1.13
N VAL A 132 -21.60 -17.68 -0.14
CA VAL A 132 -21.95 -18.84 -0.97
C VAL A 132 -20.83 -19.86 -0.99
N TYR A 133 -19.58 -19.42 -1.23
CA TYR A 133 -18.43 -20.32 -1.33
C TYR A 133 -17.23 -19.82 -0.52
N PRO A 134 -17.26 -19.93 0.82
CA PRO A 134 -16.20 -19.44 1.70
C PRO A 134 -14.82 -19.97 1.34
N GLU A 135 -14.75 -21.24 0.92
CA GLU A 135 -13.49 -21.92 0.63
C GLU A 135 -12.90 -21.47 -0.71
N GLY A 136 -13.72 -21.04 -1.66
CA GLY A 136 -13.28 -20.48 -2.94
C GLY A 136 -12.32 -21.38 -3.75
N LEU A 137 -12.37 -22.70 -3.54
CA LEU A 137 -11.47 -23.67 -4.15
C LEU A 137 -11.95 -24.07 -5.56
N VAL A 138 -11.03 -24.06 -6.52
CA VAL A 138 -11.27 -24.50 -7.90
C VAL A 138 -10.36 -25.69 -8.17
N THR A 139 -10.92 -26.90 -8.11
CA THR A 139 -10.20 -28.19 -8.16
C THR A 139 -10.69 -29.11 -9.27
N SER A 140 -11.72 -28.72 -10.02
CA SER A 140 -12.39 -29.55 -11.03
C SER A 140 -13.08 -30.80 -10.47
N ASN A 141 -13.19 -30.92 -9.14
CA ASN A 141 -13.78 -32.06 -8.43
C ASN A 141 -14.99 -31.63 -7.61
N PHE A 142 -16.16 -32.22 -7.88
CA PHE A 142 -17.41 -31.91 -7.21
C PHE A 142 -17.51 -32.76 -5.93
N ARG A 143 -16.90 -32.25 -4.85
CA ARG A 143 -16.95 -32.88 -3.51
C ARG A 143 -17.93 -32.15 -2.57
N SER A 144 -17.86 -32.46 -1.29
CA SER A 144 -18.76 -31.94 -0.25
C SER A 144 -18.81 -30.41 -0.21
N LEU A 145 -17.66 -29.73 -0.32
CA LEU A 145 -17.59 -28.26 -0.27
C LEU A 145 -18.29 -27.61 -1.46
N THR A 146 -18.05 -28.10 -2.67
CA THR A 146 -18.74 -27.63 -3.88
C THR A 146 -20.25 -27.90 -3.78
N ARG A 147 -20.65 -29.08 -3.26
CA ARG A 147 -22.07 -29.38 -3.03
C ARG A 147 -22.72 -28.39 -2.06
N GLN A 148 -22.06 -28.08 -0.93
CA GLN A 148 -22.58 -27.12 0.04
C GLN A 148 -22.69 -25.71 -0.57
N ALA A 149 -21.71 -25.29 -1.38
CA ALA A 149 -21.78 -24.02 -2.08
C ALA A 149 -22.94 -23.96 -3.08
N VAL A 150 -23.22 -25.05 -3.81
CA VAL A 150 -24.41 -25.15 -4.66
C VAL A 150 -25.69 -25.06 -3.83
N ILE A 151 -25.78 -25.72 -2.68
CA ILE A 151 -26.95 -25.62 -1.78
C ILE A 151 -27.18 -24.17 -1.35
N ARG A 152 -26.12 -23.47 -0.91
CA ARG A 152 -26.19 -22.06 -0.51
C ARG A 152 -26.63 -21.16 -1.67
N PHE A 153 -26.08 -21.39 -2.86
CA PHE A 153 -26.50 -20.69 -4.07
C PHE A 153 -27.98 -20.93 -4.40
N GLN A 154 -28.46 -22.18 -4.33
CA GLN A 154 -29.86 -22.51 -4.58
C GLN A 154 -30.80 -21.88 -3.55
N GLN A 155 -30.40 -21.82 -2.28
CA GLN A 155 -31.13 -21.13 -1.22
C GLN A 155 -31.13 -19.61 -1.41
N LYS A 156 -30.08 -19.02 -1.99
CA LYS A 156 -30.05 -17.60 -2.32
C LYS A 156 -31.07 -17.22 -3.41
N TYR A 157 -31.39 -18.15 -4.30
CA TYR A 157 -32.32 -17.96 -5.42
C TYR A 157 -33.52 -18.92 -5.38
N ILE A 158 -34.17 -19.03 -4.20
CA ILE A 158 -35.30 -19.95 -3.96
C ILE A 158 -36.41 -19.77 -5.00
N SER A 159 -36.82 -18.53 -5.27
CA SER A 159 -37.91 -18.17 -6.19
C SER A 159 -37.68 -18.63 -7.63
N GLU A 160 -36.43 -18.67 -8.08
CA GLU A 160 -36.09 -18.99 -9.47
C GLU A 160 -35.67 -20.45 -9.66
N ILE A 161 -35.02 -21.04 -8.66
CA ILE A 161 -34.46 -22.39 -8.76
C ILE A 161 -35.37 -23.43 -8.09
N LEU A 162 -35.78 -23.19 -6.85
CA LEU A 162 -36.39 -24.21 -5.98
C LEU A 162 -37.92 -24.23 -6.08
N THR A 163 -38.58 -23.08 -5.94
CA THR A 163 -40.04 -22.98 -6.01
C THR A 163 -40.61 -23.55 -7.32
N PRO A 164 -40.05 -23.22 -8.50
CA PRO A 164 -40.57 -23.75 -9.77
C PRO A 164 -40.27 -25.24 -10.00
N ALA A 165 -39.46 -25.86 -9.15
CA ALA A 165 -39.19 -27.31 -9.14
C ALA A 165 -39.94 -28.05 -8.01
N GLY A 166 -40.77 -27.36 -7.22
CA GLY A 166 -41.44 -27.94 -6.06
C GLY A 166 -40.50 -28.35 -4.93
N LEU A 167 -39.30 -27.77 -4.87
CA LEU A 167 -38.28 -28.09 -3.86
C LEU A 167 -38.35 -27.10 -2.69
N SER A 168 -38.29 -27.62 -1.46
CA SER A 168 -38.27 -26.81 -0.23
C SER A 168 -36.86 -26.43 0.23
N ALA A 169 -35.83 -27.13 -0.27
CA ALA A 169 -34.44 -26.90 0.11
C ALA A 169 -33.48 -27.16 -1.06
N GLY A 170 -32.32 -26.51 -1.02
CA GLY A 170 -31.23 -26.76 -1.96
C GLY A 170 -30.77 -28.21 -1.90
N THR A 171 -30.66 -28.85 -3.06
CA THR A 171 -30.29 -30.27 -3.20
C THR A 171 -28.79 -30.46 -3.36
N GLY A 172 -28.09 -29.40 -3.83
CA GLY A 172 -26.69 -29.48 -4.23
C GLY A 172 -26.49 -30.11 -5.61
N PHE A 173 -27.57 -30.38 -6.34
CA PHE A 173 -27.56 -30.88 -7.71
C PHE A 173 -27.71 -29.72 -8.71
N VAL A 174 -26.81 -29.63 -9.69
CA VAL A 174 -26.85 -28.57 -10.71
C VAL A 174 -27.66 -29.05 -11.91
N GLY A 175 -28.98 -28.98 -11.76
CA GLY A 175 -29.95 -29.27 -12.82
C GLY A 175 -30.25 -28.06 -13.71
N GLU A 176 -31.19 -28.23 -14.64
CA GLU A 176 -31.56 -27.23 -15.65
C GLU A 176 -31.81 -25.82 -15.06
N ARG A 177 -32.61 -25.71 -14.00
CA ARG A 177 -32.91 -24.41 -13.36
C ARG A 177 -31.68 -23.76 -12.73
N THR A 178 -30.81 -24.56 -12.10
CA THR A 178 -29.56 -24.03 -11.53
C THR A 178 -28.63 -23.56 -12.65
N ARG A 179 -28.50 -24.32 -13.74
CA ARG A 179 -27.72 -23.90 -14.91
C ARG A 179 -28.27 -22.63 -15.56
N ALA A 180 -29.59 -22.56 -15.75
CA ALA A 180 -30.25 -21.37 -16.30
C ALA A 180 -29.95 -20.14 -15.44
N LYS A 181 -30.02 -20.26 -14.11
CA LYS A 181 -29.69 -19.15 -13.22
C LYS A 181 -28.21 -18.77 -13.26
N ILE A 182 -27.30 -19.75 -13.29
CA ILE A 182 -25.86 -19.50 -13.45
C ILE A 182 -25.61 -18.73 -14.76
N SER A 183 -26.21 -19.16 -15.86
CA SER A 183 -26.06 -18.53 -17.18
C SER A 183 -26.61 -17.10 -17.25
N GLN A 184 -27.56 -16.73 -16.37
CA GLN A 184 -28.07 -15.36 -16.28
C GLN A 184 -27.16 -14.43 -15.47
N LEU A 185 -26.40 -14.99 -14.53
CA LEU A 185 -25.58 -14.24 -13.57
C LEU A 185 -24.11 -14.17 -13.97
N TRP A 186 -23.71 -14.98 -14.94
CA TRP A 186 -22.38 -14.94 -15.53
C TRP A 186 -22.43 -14.03 -16.76
#